data_AF-A0A357TKN2-F1
#
_entry.id   AF-A0A357TKN2-F1
#
_cell.length_a   1.000
_cell.length_b   1.000
_cell.length_c   1.000
_cell.angle_alpha   90.00
_cell.angle_beta   90.00
_cell.angle_gamma   90.00
#
_symmetry.space_group_name_H-M   'P 1'
#
loop_
_entity.id
_entity.type
_entity.pdbx_description
1 polymer ?
#
loop_
_entity_poly.entity_id
_entity_poly.type
_entity_poly.pdbx_seq_one_letter_code
_entity_poly.pdbx_strand_id
1 'polypeptide(L)'
;MNFNSVVFLFCFMPLALGLYYLVPGRVKNAVLLVESLLFFCWGGITWLPLAVGMVAINYAAGLLLASLPAGGKRKIVLIAAIVLTAAALVYCKYTNFLL
;
A
#
# COMPACT_ATOMS: atom_id res chain seq x y z
N MET A 1 2.61 -11.21 9.59
CA MET A 1 3.56 -11.07 10.71
C MET A 1 3.24 -9.78 11.43
N ASN A 2 3.28 -9.76 12.77
CA ASN A 2 3.22 -8.50 13.51
C ASN A 2 4.60 -7.84 13.53
N PHE A 3 4.64 -6.51 13.52
CA PHE A 3 5.89 -5.73 13.62
C PHE A 3 6.69 -6.04 14.90
N ASN A 4 6.03 -6.46 15.99
CA ASN A 4 6.69 -6.87 17.24
C ASN A 4 7.16 -8.33 17.24
N SER A 5 7.04 -9.06 16.14
CA SER A 5 7.48 -10.47 16.10
C SER A 5 9.00 -10.55 16.00
N VAL A 6 9.60 -11.49 16.74
CA VAL A 6 11.04 -11.79 16.70
C VAL A 6 11.49 -12.11 15.27
N VAL A 7 10.67 -12.83 14.51
CA VAL A 7 10.97 -13.18 13.11
C VAL A 7 10.98 -11.94 12.21
N PHE A 8 10.16 -10.92 12.51
CA PHE A 8 10.22 -9.66 11.78
C PHE A 8 11.52 -8.89 12.07
N LEU A 9 11.87 -8.75 13.35
CA LEU A 9 13.03 -7.98 13.79
C LEU A 9 14.36 -8.61 13.36
N PHE A 10 14.51 -9.92 13.52
CA PHE A 10 15.79 -10.60 13.32
C PHE A 10 15.94 -11.32 11.98
N CYS A 11 14.84 -11.58 11.27
CA CYS A 11 14.89 -12.28 9.99
C CYS A 11 14.45 -11.35 8.85
N PHE A 12 13.22 -10.84 8.91
CA PHE A 12 12.67 -10.03 7.82
C PHE A 12 13.39 -8.69 7.63
N MET A 13 13.60 -7.92 8.70
CA MET A 13 14.23 -6.59 8.64
C MET A 13 15.67 -6.61 8.10
N PRO A 14 16.60 -7.44 8.62
CA PRO A 14 17.96 -7.48 8.08
C PRO A 14 18.02 -8.01 6.65
N LEU A 15 17.15 -8.95 6.29
CA LEU A 15 17.07 -9.50 4.94
C LEU A 15 16.52 -8.46 3.96
N ALA A 16 15.48 -7.72 4.36
CA ALA A 16 14.90 -6.63 3.57
C ALA A 16 15.90 -5.49 3.33
N LEU A 17 16.57 -5.04 4.39
CA LEU A 17 17.61 -4.02 4.26
C LEU A 17 18.79 -4.52 3.43
N GLY A 18 19.21 -5.78 3.62
CA GLY A 18 20.27 -6.40 2.83
C GLY A 18 19.95 -6.40 1.34
N LEU A 19 18.77 -6.88 0.96
CA LEU A 19 18.30 -6.85 -0.42
C LEU A 19 18.19 -5.42 -0.98
N TYR A 20 17.65 -4.48 -0.18
CA TYR A 20 17.54 -3.09 -0.57
C TYR A 20 18.89 -2.42 -0.88
N TYR A 21 19.94 -2.72 -0.11
CA TYR A 21 21.29 -2.18 -0.34
C TYR A 21 22.03 -2.87 -1.49
N LEU A 22 21.78 -4.16 -1.73
CA LEU A 22 22.42 -4.93 -2.80
C LEU A 22 21.87 -4.60 -4.20
N VAL A 23 20.64 -4.09 -4.29
CA VAL A 23 19.94 -3.91 -5.56
C VAL A 23 20.23 -2.53 -6.20
N PRO A 24 20.53 -2.47 -7.51
CA PRO A 24 20.81 -1.20 -8.21
C PRO A 24 19.56 -0.31 -8.31
N GLY A 25 19.76 1.00 -8.29
CA GLY A 25 18.72 2.02 -7.99
C GLY A 25 17.39 1.95 -8.75
N ARG A 26 17.32 1.32 -9.93
CA ARG A 26 16.08 1.18 -10.71
C ARG A 26 15.13 0.09 -10.19
N VAL A 27 15.66 -0.96 -9.55
CA VAL A 27 14.84 -2.09 -9.04
C VAL A 27 14.51 -1.95 -7.55
N LYS A 28 15.08 -0.96 -6.86
CA LYS A 28 14.83 -0.71 -5.42
C LYS A 28 13.36 -0.56 -5.07
N ASN A 29 12.60 0.20 -5.86
CA ASN A 29 11.17 0.40 -5.62
C ASN A 29 10.37 -0.90 -5.81
N ALA A 30 10.77 -1.74 -6.77
CA ALA A 30 10.13 -3.05 -6.98
C ALA A 30 10.44 -4.00 -5.83
N VAL A 31 11.68 -4.02 -5.34
CA VAL A 31 12.08 -4.84 -4.18
C VAL A 31 11.33 -4.41 -2.92
N LEU A 32 11.26 -3.11 -2.64
CA LEU A 32 10.48 -2.57 -1.51
C LEU A 32 9.00 -2.94 -1.60
N LEU A 33 8.43 -2.91 -2.81
CA LEU A 33 7.03 -3.28 -3.03
C LEU A 33 6.82 -4.78 -2.77
N VAL A 34 7.71 -5.64 -3.28
CA VAL A 34 7.65 -7.09 -3.05
C VAL A 34 7.82 -7.42 -1.57
N GLU A 35 8.77 -6.81 -0.88
CA GLU A 35 8.97 -6.98 0.57
C GLU A 35 7.71 -6.55 1.34
N SER A 36 7.14 -5.40 1.00
CA SER A 36 5.91 -4.92 1.62
C SER A 36 4.74 -5.89 1.42
N LEU A 37 4.60 -6.46 0.20
CA LEU A 37 3.58 -7.48 -0.06
C LEU A 37 3.83 -8.77 0.70
N LEU A 38 5.08 -9.26 0.77
CA LEU A 38 5.43 -10.47 1.52
C LEU A 38 5.12 -10.30 3.01
N PHE A 39 5.42 -9.13 3.57
CA PHE A 39 5.06 -8.79 4.95
C PHE A 39 3.54 -8.82 5.16
N PHE A 40 2.77 -8.27 4.21
CA PHE A 40 1.31 -8.25 4.24
C PHE A 40 0.70 -9.67 4.08
N CYS A 41 1.22 -10.48 3.17
CA CYS A 41 0.83 -11.89 2.96
C CYS A 41 0.91 -12.70 4.26
N TRP A 42 1.95 -12.43 5.06
CA TRP A 42 2.22 -13.23 6.25
C TRP A 42 1.19 -12.99 7.37
N GLY A 43 0.52 -11.84 7.41
CA GLY A 43 -0.43 -11.51 8.49
C GLY A 43 -1.86 -12.00 8.27
N GLY A 44 -2.22 -12.27 7.01
CA GLY A 44 -3.57 -12.67 6.62
C GLY A 44 -3.83 -12.33 5.16
N ILE A 45 -3.86 -13.36 4.31
CA ILE A 45 -4.08 -13.26 2.86
C ILE A 45 -5.44 -12.63 2.51
N THR A 46 -6.43 -12.72 3.41
CA THR A 46 -7.79 -12.21 3.22
C THR A 46 -7.85 -10.70 2.93
N TRP A 47 -6.98 -9.90 3.55
CA TRP A 47 -6.96 -8.44 3.36
C TRP A 47 -6.00 -7.97 2.27
N LEU A 48 -5.27 -8.90 1.67
CA LEU A 48 -4.24 -8.59 0.68
C LEU A 48 -4.80 -8.09 -0.66
N PRO A 49 -5.85 -8.70 -1.24
CA PRO A 49 -6.47 -8.17 -2.46
C PRO A 49 -6.97 -6.75 -2.28
N LEU A 50 -7.50 -6.43 -1.08
CA LEU A 50 -7.97 -5.10 -0.75
C LEU A 50 -6.81 -4.10 -0.66
N ALA A 51 -5.73 -4.44 0.03
CA ALA A 51 -4.55 -3.59 0.14
C ALA A 51 -3.92 -3.31 -1.24
N VAL A 52 -3.75 -4.34 -2.06
CA VAL A 52 -3.22 -4.21 -3.44
C VAL A 52 -4.17 -3.37 -4.29
N GLY A 53 -5.48 -3.60 -4.19
CA GLY A 53 -6.50 -2.80 -4.89
C GLY A 53 -6.45 -1.32 -4.51
N MET A 54 -6.33 -1.00 -3.22
CA MET A 54 -6.21 0.40 -2.76
C MET A 54 -4.93 1.06 -3.23
N VAL A 55 -3.80 0.35 -3.23
CA VAL A 55 -2.53 0.85 -3.77
C VAL A 55 -2.67 1.13 -5.27
N ALA A 56 -3.25 0.22 -6.03
CA ALA A 56 -3.46 0.38 -7.47
C ALA A 56 -4.37 1.57 -7.80
N ILE A 57 -5.49 1.72 -7.07
CA ILE A 57 -6.44 2.84 -7.26
C ILE A 57 -5.76 4.16 -6.90
N ASN A 58 -5.05 4.25 -5.77
CA ASN A 58 -4.35 5.47 -5.39
C ASN A 58 -3.20 5.82 -6.34
N TYR A 59 -2.49 4.81 -6.84
CA TYR A 59 -1.43 5.02 -7.83
C TYR A 59 -1.99 5.51 -9.17
N ALA A 60 -3.07 4.89 -9.66
CA ALA A 60 -3.75 5.34 -10.87
C ALA A 60 -4.31 6.77 -10.71
N ALA A 61 -4.95 7.06 -9.57
CA ALA A 61 -5.41 8.41 -9.24
C ALA A 61 -4.27 9.42 -9.21
N GLY A 62 -3.11 9.06 -8.63
CA GLY A 62 -1.91 9.89 -8.63
C GLY A 62 -1.39 10.18 -10.05
N LEU A 63 -1.36 9.17 -10.92
CA LEU A 63 -0.93 9.33 -12.31
C LEU A 63 -1.90 10.21 -13.12
N LEU A 64 -3.21 10.03 -12.92
CA LEU A 64 -4.26 10.88 -13.48
C LEU A 64 -4.12 12.32 -13.00
N LEU A 65 -3.86 12.54 -11.71
CA LEU A 65 -3.65 13.88 -11.13
C LEU A 65 -2.38 14.56 -11.68
N ALA A 66 -1.33 13.80 -11.98
CA ALA A 66 -0.11 14.32 -12.61
C ALA A 66 -0.32 14.70 -14.09
N SER A 67 -1.21 13.96 -14.79
CA SER A 67 -1.49 14.17 -16.21
C SER A 67 -2.54 15.26 -16.48
N LEU A 68 -3.31 15.65 -15.46
CA LEU A 68 -4.37 16.64 -15.57
C LEU A 68 -3.85 18.07 -15.28
N PRO A 69 -4.10 19.06 -16.16
CA PRO A 69 -3.79 20.45 -15.87
C PRO A 69 -4.59 20.97 -14.65
N ALA A 70 -4.04 21.98 -13.98
CA ALA A 70 -4.67 22.59 -12.81
C ALA A 70 -6.07 23.12 -13.15
N GLY A 71 -7.11 22.48 -12.62
CA GLY A 71 -8.50 22.81 -12.91
C GLY A 71 -9.49 21.95 -12.10
N GLY A 72 -10.79 22.16 -12.30
CA GLY A 72 -11.85 21.49 -11.53
C GLY A 72 -11.80 19.96 -11.59
N LYS A 73 -11.39 19.38 -12.73
CA LYS A 73 -11.26 17.93 -12.93
C LYS A 73 -10.20 17.31 -12.01
N ARG A 74 -9.09 18.01 -11.76
CA ARG A 74 -8.04 17.56 -10.82
C ARG A 74 -8.57 17.51 -9.39
N LYS A 75 -9.38 18.49 -8.98
CA LYS A 75 -10.00 18.53 -7.65
C LYS A 75 -10.99 17.38 -7.45
N ILE A 76 -11.78 17.05 -8.48
CA ILE A 76 -12.73 15.92 -8.44
C ILE A 76 -12.00 14.58 -8.28
N VAL A 77 -10.94 14.33 -9.06
CA VAL A 77 -10.15 13.08 -8.95
C VAL A 77 -9.53 12.95 -7.55
N LEU A 78 -9.05 14.06 -6.98
CA LEU A 78 -8.45 14.08 -5.65
C LEU A 78 -9.50 13.79 -4.56
N ILE A 79 -10.67 14.43 -4.64
CA ILE A 79 -11.78 14.16 -3.72
C ILE A 79 -12.23 12.71 -3.84
N ALA A 80 -12.39 12.18 -5.06
CA ALA A 80 -12.80 10.80 -5.29
C ALA A 80 -11.80 9.79 -4.69
N ALA A 81 -10.50 10.01 -4.86
CA ALA A 81 -9.46 9.17 -4.27
C ALA A 81 -9.48 9.20 -2.73
N ILE A 82 -9.68 10.37 -2.13
CA ILE A 82 -9.83 10.52 -0.67
C ILE A 82 -11.07 9.78 -0.18
N VAL A 83 -12.22 9.99 -0.82
CA VAL A 83 -13.50 9.37 -0.42
C VAL A 83 -13.41 7.85 -0.54
N LEU A 84 -12.83 7.32 -1.61
CA LEU A 84 -12.67 5.89 -1.81
C LEU A 84 -11.71 5.28 -0.76
N THR A 85 -10.61 5.97 -0.46
CA THR A 85 -9.67 5.53 0.58
C THR A 85 -10.30 5.56 1.97
N ALA A 86 -11.07 6.61 2.28
CA ALA A 86 -11.81 6.74 3.53
C ALA A 86 -12.92 5.67 3.65
N ALA A 87 -13.68 5.41 2.58
CA ALA A 87 -14.72 4.41 2.55
C ALA A 87 -14.17 2.99 2.82
N ALA A 88 -13.03 2.65 2.22
CA ALA A 88 -12.38 1.36 2.48
C ALA A 88 -11.80 1.26 3.90
N LEU A 89 -11.36 2.38 4.50
CA LEU A 89 -10.97 2.43 5.90
C LEU A 89 -12.16 2.19 6.84
N VAL A 90 -13.31 2.82 6.55
CA VAL A 90 -14.57 2.58 7.25
C VAL A 90 -14.98 1.11 7.11
N TYR A 91 -14.88 0.55 5.90
CA TYR A 91 -15.19 -0.84 5.65
C TYR A 91 -14.29 -1.78 6.45
N CYS A 92 -12.96 -1.59 6.48
CA CYS A 92 -12.08 -2.50 7.22
C CYS A 92 -12.23 -2.39 8.73
N LYS A 93 -12.36 -1.16 9.24
CA LYS A 93 -12.23 -0.90 10.68
C LYS A 93 -13.58 -0.87 11.41
N TYR A 94 -14.64 -0.46 10.72
CA TYR A 94 -15.94 -0.18 11.33
C TYR A 94 -17.08 -1.10 10.86
N THR A 95 -16.85 -1.99 9.88
CA THR A 95 -17.87 -3.02 9.55
C THR A 95 -18.15 -3.94 10.73
N ASN A 96 -17.13 -4.37 11.47
CA ASN A 96 -17.29 -5.15 12.71
C ASN A 96 -18.02 -4.38 13.84
N PHE A 97 -18.26 -3.07 13.68
CA PHE A 97 -18.98 -2.24 14.66
C PHE A 97 -20.39 -1.87 14.18
N LEU A 98 -20.67 -1.96 12.88
CA LEU A 98 -21.93 -1.57 12.24
C LEU A 98 -22.82 -2.76 11.86
N LEU A 99 -22.25 -3.98 11.82
CA LEU A 99 -22.90 -5.26 11.48
C LEU A 99 -22.63 -6.26 12.61
#